data_AF-A0A811SM44-F1
#
_entry.id   AF-A0A811SM44-F1
#
_cell.length_a   1.000
_cell.length_b   1.000
_cell.length_c   1.000
_cell.angle_alpha   90.00
_cell.angle_beta   90.00
_cell.angle_gamma   90.00
#
_symmetry.space_group_name_H-M   'P 1'
#
loop_
_entity.id
_entity.type
_entity.pdbx_description
1 polymer ?
#
loop_
_entity_poly.entity_id
_entity_poly.type
_entity_poly.pdbx_seq_one_letter_code
_entity_poly.pdbx_strand_id
1 'polypeptide(L)'
;MKHGNGMLLQLALLISLSLAGVVVGGSAPTSTHLRFYMHDLVTPYPGAPATAVRVARGVTPLPTAPNLRFGDMFVIDDLLTEGPDAASRALGRAQGSYVFASQTELAPLLCVNMVLTAGPHNGSTVAVLGRDLILDKVDVRELPVVGGTGTLRGVTGMASSGPTP
;
A
#
# COMPACT_ATOMS: atom_id res chain seq x y z
N MET A 1 -34.32 10.97 10.26
CA MET A 1 -33.08 11.22 9.51
C MET A 1 -32.48 9.89 9.08
N LYS A 2 -32.51 9.61 7.76
CA LYS A 2 -31.95 8.38 7.19
C LYS A 2 -30.42 8.44 7.36
N HIS A 3 -29.86 7.51 8.11
CA HIS A 3 -28.42 7.30 8.16
C HIS A 3 -28.02 6.80 6.77
N GLY A 4 -27.27 7.62 6.03
CA GLY A 4 -26.70 7.20 4.77
C GLY A 4 -25.76 6.03 5.04
N ASN A 5 -25.94 4.94 4.29
CA ASN A 5 -25.00 3.83 4.24
C ASN A 5 -23.65 4.36 3.76
N GLY A 6 -22.82 4.82 4.69
CA GLY A 6 -21.40 5.05 4.45
C GLY A 6 -20.81 3.70 4.07
N MET A 7 -20.45 3.56 2.81
CA MET A 7 -19.75 2.40 2.27
C MET A 7 -18.50 2.17 3.12
N LEU A 8 -18.51 1.13 3.95
CA LEU A 8 -17.33 0.66 4.67
C LEU A 8 -16.33 0.19 3.61
N LEU A 9 -15.37 1.04 3.26
CA LEU A 9 -14.22 0.63 2.47
C LEU A 9 -13.12 0.26 3.46
N GLN A 10 -13.13 -1.00 3.89
CA GLN A 10 -11.99 -1.66 4.52
C GLN A 10 -11.33 -2.48 3.43
N LEU A 11 -10.16 -2.04 2.96
CA LEU A 11 -9.39 -2.81 1.98
C LEU A 11 -8.18 -3.40 2.69
N ALA A 12 -8.23 -4.70 2.97
CA ALA A 12 -7.04 -5.46 3.30
C ALA A 12 -6.38 -5.90 1.98
N LEU A 13 -5.16 -5.44 1.73
CA LEU A 13 -4.40 -5.81 0.54
C LEU A 13 -3.25 -6.72 0.93
N LEU A 14 -3.16 -7.90 0.31
CA LEU A 14 -1.95 -8.72 0.43
C LEU A 14 -0.87 -8.09 -0.44
N ILE A 15 0.23 -7.68 0.17
CA ILE A 15 1.41 -7.15 -0.53
C ILE A 15 2.56 -8.11 -0.29
N SER A 16 3.10 -8.67 -1.37
CA SER A 16 4.34 -9.44 -1.39
C SER A 16 5.43 -8.61 -2.05
N LEU A 17 6.63 -8.51 -1.47
CA LEU A 17 7.75 -7.81 -2.07
C LEU A 17 8.87 -8.78 -2.39
N SER A 18 9.29 -8.76 -3.65
CA SER A 18 10.48 -9.41 -4.16
C SER A 18 11.57 -8.36 -4.34
N LEU A 19 12.54 -8.34 -3.42
CA LEU A 19 13.63 -7.36 -3.39
C LEU A 19 14.93 -7.96 -3.91
N ALA A 20 15.56 -7.28 -4.86
CA ALA A 20 16.92 -7.52 -5.32
C ALA A 20 17.86 -6.44 -4.76
N GLY A 21 18.93 -6.85 -4.06
CA GLY A 21 19.95 -5.91 -3.61
C GLY A 21 20.87 -5.44 -4.75
N VAL A 22 21.18 -4.14 -4.79
CA VAL A 22 22.31 -3.64 -5.60
C VAL A 22 23.60 -3.84 -4.81
N VAL A 23 24.52 -4.65 -5.33
CA VAL A 23 25.83 -4.91 -4.70
C VAL A 23 26.85 -3.90 -5.20
N VAL A 24 27.41 -3.11 -4.29
CA VAL A 24 28.69 -2.42 -4.52
C VAL A 24 29.79 -3.28 -3.88
N GLY A 25 30.40 -4.16 -4.70
CA GLY A 25 31.54 -5.01 -4.29
C GLY A 25 31.24 -6.51 -4.16
N GLY A 26 31.55 -7.27 -5.20
CA GLY A 26 32.06 -8.66 -5.15
C GLY A 26 31.20 -9.83 -4.63
N SER A 27 30.13 -9.62 -3.85
CA SER A 27 29.31 -10.73 -3.32
C SER A 27 28.14 -11.10 -4.23
N ALA A 28 27.70 -12.37 -4.20
CA ALA A 28 26.54 -12.86 -4.94
C ALA A 28 25.26 -12.06 -4.60
N PRO A 29 24.35 -11.84 -5.57
CA PRO A 29 23.13 -11.07 -5.35
C PRO A 29 22.28 -11.71 -4.25
N THR A 30 21.94 -10.94 -3.23
CA THR A 30 21.04 -11.37 -2.15
C THR A 30 19.61 -11.01 -2.52
N SER A 31 18.71 -11.99 -2.45
CA SER A 31 17.26 -11.79 -2.64
C SER A 31 16.57 -11.82 -1.28
N THR A 32 15.64 -10.90 -1.05
CA THR A 32 14.79 -10.87 0.15
C THR A 32 13.34 -10.86 -0.28
N HIS A 33 12.54 -11.77 0.27
CA HIS A 33 11.10 -11.84 0.01
C HIS A 33 10.34 -11.48 1.27
N LEU A 34 9.56 -10.39 1.23
CA LEU A 34 8.71 -9.94 2.33
C LEU A 34 7.24 -10.18 1.96
N ARG A 35 6.41 -10.49 2.95
CA ARG A 35 4.97 -10.63 2.78
C ARG A 35 4.27 -10.03 3.98
N PHE A 36 3.24 -9.22 3.72
CA PHE A 36 2.40 -8.61 4.74
C PHE A 36 1.04 -8.24 4.18
N TYR A 37 0.09 -7.98 5.07
CA TYR A 37 -1.23 -7.47 4.77
C TYR A 37 -1.31 -6.00 5.18
N MET A 38 -1.69 -5.13 4.25
CA MET A 38 -1.89 -3.70 4.49
C MET A 38 -3.37 -3.41 4.75
N HIS A 39 -3.65 -2.65 5.80
CA HIS A 39 -5.02 -2.31 6.22
C HIS A 39 -5.33 -0.83 5.95
N ASP A 40 -5.93 -0.55 4.80
CA ASP A 40 -6.37 0.80 4.41
C ASP A 40 -7.76 1.09 4.96
N LEU A 41 -7.84 1.99 5.96
CA LEU A 41 -9.08 2.34 6.65
C LEU A 41 -9.45 3.79 6.38
N VAL A 42 -10.31 4.00 5.38
CA VAL A 42 -10.82 5.34 5.00
C VAL A 42 -11.97 5.79 5.91
N THR A 43 -12.78 4.83 6.41
CA THR A 43 -13.94 5.11 7.26
C THR A 43 -13.63 4.69 8.71
N PRO A 44 -13.61 5.62 9.67
CA PRO A 44 -13.38 5.27 11.07
C PRO A 44 -14.58 4.48 11.63
N TYR A 45 -14.32 3.63 12.61
CA TYR A 45 -15.36 2.94 13.39
C TYR A 45 -15.02 2.95 14.88
N PRO A 46 -15.95 2.62 15.79
CA PRO A 46 -15.69 2.68 17.23
C PRO A 46 -14.44 1.86 17.62
N GLY A 47 -13.46 2.53 18.21
CA GLY A 47 -12.19 1.91 18.63
C GLY A 47 -11.09 1.88 17.55
N ALA A 48 -11.35 2.35 16.33
CA ALA A 48 -10.37 2.40 15.25
C ALA A 48 -10.48 3.71 14.44
N PRO A 49 -9.56 4.68 14.63
CA PRO A 49 -9.53 5.88 13.81
C PRO A 49 -9.16 5.55 12.36
N ALA A 50 -9.59 6.39 11.42
CA ALA A 50 -9.20 6.26 10.02
C ALA A 50 -7.66 6.35 9.89
N THR A 51 -7.09 5.46 9.08
CA THR A 51 -5.66 5.45 8.75
C THR A 51 -5.39 6.11 7.41
N ALA A 52 -6.43 6.31 6.59
CA ALA A 52 -6.37 7.01 5.32
C ALA A 52 -7.32 8.20 5.29
N VAL A 53 -6.77 9.37 4.95
CA VAL A 53 -7.51 10.64 4.96
C VAL A 53 -7.38 11.32 3.61
N ARG A 54 -8.51 11.68 3.01
CA ARG A 54 -8.52 12.48 1.78
C ARG A 54 -8.08 13.91 2.07
N VAL A 55 -6.95 14.31 1.53
CA VAL A 55 -6.34 15.64 1.71
C VAL A 55 -6.56 16.57 0.52
N ALA A 56 -6.86 16.02 -0.66
CA ALA A 56 -7.28 16.79 -1.82
C ALA A 56 -8.49 16.11 -2.47
N ARG A 57 -9.43 16.94 -2.95
CA ARG A 57 -10.61 16.47 -3.67
C ARG A 57 -10.50 16.88 -5.14
N GLY A 58 -10.46 15.88 -6.01
CA GLY A 58 -10.52 16.06 -7.45
C GLY A 58 -11.86 16.64 -7.90
N VAL A 59 -11.96 17.01 -9.19
CA VAL A 59 -13.18 17.62 -9.76
C VAL A 59 -13.95 16.69 -10.68
N THR A 60 -13.26 15.77 -11.37
CA THR A 60 -13.86 14.88 -12.37
C THR A 60 -14.20 13.53 -11.74
N PRO A 61 -15.47 13.12 -11.67
CA PRO A 61 -15.86 11.79 -11.18
C PRO A 61 -15.21 10.65 -11.97
N LEU A 62 -14.82 9.57 -11.29
CA LEU A 62 -14.33 8.37 -11.97
C LEU A 62 -15.51 7.51 -12.46
N PRO A 63 -15.48 6.99 -13.71
CA PRO A 63 -16.58 6.20 -14.26
C PRO A 63 -16.93 4.95 -13.44
N THR A 64 -15.93 4.28 -12.87
CA THR A 64 -16.08 3.00 -12.15
C THR A 64 -16.13 3.14 -10.63
N ALA A 65 -16.03 4.37 -10.09
CA ALA A 65 -16.00 4.63 -8.66
C ALA A 65 -16.70 5.96 -8.32
N PRO A 66 -18.03 5.97 -8.09
CA PRO A 66 -18.82 7.20 -8.00
C PRO A 66 -18.45 8.12 -6.82
N ASN A 67 -17.79 7.57 -5.80
CA ASN A 67 -17.34 8.32 -4.62
C ASN A 67 -15.96 8.97 -4.80
N LEU A 68 -15.22 8.57 -5.83
CA LEU A 68 -13.85 8.96 -6.10
C LEU A 68 -13.77 9.81 -7.38
N ARG A 69 -12.72 10.64 -7.45
CA ARG A 69 -12.51 11.60 -8.54
C ARG A 69 -11.07 11.53 -9.01
N PHE A 70 -10.84 11.80 -10.29
CA PHE A 70 -9.51 12.10 -10.79
C PHE A 70 -8.91 13.28 -10.00
N GLY A 71 -7.77 13.06 -9.37
CA GLY A 71 -7.10 14.01 -8.48
C GLY A 71 -7.50 13.91 -7.01
N ASP A 72 -8.39 13.00 -6.60
CA ASP A 72 -8.54 12.68 -5.18
C ASP A 72 -7.19 12.15 -4.65
N MET A 73 -6.67 12.75 -3.57
CA MET A 73 -5.41 12.38 -2.93
C MET A 73 -5.63 12.03 -1.47
N PHE A 74 -5.02 10.94 -1.03
CA PHE A 74 -5.10 10.44 0.33
C PHE A 74 -3.71 10.37 0.94
N VAL A 75 -3.60 10.73 2.21
CA VAL A 75 -2.44 10.44 3.06
C VAL A 75 -2.78 9.21 3.89
N ILE A 76 -1.82 8.30 4.02
CA ILE A 76 -1.99 7.03 4.73
C ILE A 76 -0.94 6.82 5.82
N ASP A 77 -1.39 6.19 6.91
CA ASP A 77 -0.58 5.53 7.93
C ASP A 77 -1.23 4.19 8.26
N ASP A 78 -1.08 3.23 7.34
CA ASP A 78 -1.79 1.95 7.35
C ASP A 78 -1.02 0.88 8.10
N LEU A 79 -1.72 -0.07 8.71
CA LEU A 79 -1.10 -1.14 9.49
C LEU A 79 -0.57 -2.21 8.53
N LEU A 80 0.63 -2.72 8.77
CA LEU A 80 1.15 -3.92 8.12
C LEU A 80 1.14 -5.08 9.10
N THR A 81 0.50 -6.19 8.75
CA THR A 81 0.40 -7.38 9.61
C THR A 81 0.86 -8.65 8.91
N GLU A 82 1.18 -9.67 9.69
CA GLU A 82 1.60 -10.99 9.20
C GLU A 82 0.45 -11.80 8.57
N GLY A 83 -0.77 -11.62 9.08
CA GLY A 83 -1.99 -12.26 8.57
C GLY A 83 -3.05 -11.25 8.11
N PRO A 84 -4.12 -11.71 7.44
CA PRO A 84 -5.18 -10.84 6.93
C PRO A 84 -6.03 -10.20 8.03
N ASP A 85 -6.00 -10.73 9.25
CA ASP A 85 -6.67 -10.14 10.40
C ASP A 85 -5.84 -8.95 10.93
N ALA A 86 -6.48 -7.79 11.12
CA ALA A 86 -5.86 -6.61 11.73
C ALA A 86 -5.37 -6.87 13.17
N ALA A 87 -5.91 -7.88 13.85
CA ALA A 87 -5.46 -8.32 15.17
C ALA A 87 -4.20 -9.22 15.12
N SER A 88 -3.76 -9.64 13.93
CA SER A 88 -2.54 -10.45 13.79
C SER A 88 -1.28 -9.63 14.08
N ARG A 89 -0.14 -10.31 14.18
CA ARG A 89 1.14 -9.68 14.57
C ARG A 89 1.46 -8.51 13.64
N ALA A 90 1.58 -7.32 14.23
CA ALA A 90 2.03 -6.11 13.53
C ALA A 90 3.50 -6.26 13.10
N LEU A 91 3.77 -5.94 11.83
CA LEU A 91 5.10 -5.99 11.22
C LEU A 91 5.66 -4.60 10.91
N GLY A 92 4.80 -3.60 10.84
CA GLY A 92 5.19 -2.25 10.46
C GLY A 92 4.00 -1.39 10.03
N ARG A 93 4.29 -0.32 9.29
CA ARG A 93 3.29 0.60 8.74
C ARG A 93 3.57 0.93 7.28
N ALA A 94 2.52 1.14 6.48
CA ALA A 94 2.64 1.76 5.16
C ALA A 94 2.33 3.26 5.30
N GLN A 95 3.32 4.11 5.03
CA GLN A 95 3.24 5.54 5.25
C GLN A 95 3.53 6.30 3.96
N GLY A 96 2.64 7.22 3.60
CA GLY A 96 2.81 8.01 2.39
C GLY A 96 1.48 8.51 1.84
N SER A 97 1.31 8.42 0.53
CA SER A 97 0.09 8.88 -0.14
C SER A 97 -0.24 8.06 -1.37
N TYR A 98 -1.50 8.16 -1.80
CA TYR A 98 -1.91 7.78 -3.13
C TYR A 98 -2.79 8.83 -3.78
N VAL A 99 -2.73 8.91 -5.10
CA VAL A 99 -3.54 9.82 -5.91
C VAL A 99 -4.24 9.07 -7.03
N PHE A 100 -5.52 9.33 -7.24
CA PHE A 100 -6.25 8.80 -8.39
C PHE A 100 -5.85 9.54 -9.67
N ALA A 101 -4.83 9.02 -10.35
CA ALA A 101 -4.16 9.66 -11.49
C ALA A 101 -4.62 9.17 -12.87
N SER A 102 -5.57 8.24 -12.95
CA SER A 102 -6.24 7.86 -14.21
C SER A 102 -7.60 8.55 -14.31
N GLN A 103 -7.93 9.08 -15.49
CA GLN A 103 -9.25 9.67 -15.74
C GLN A 103 -10.33 8.62 -16.03
N THR A 104 -9.92 7.40 -16.39
CA THR A 104 -10.81 6.35 -16.89
C THR A 104 -10.84 5.12 -16.01
N GLU A 105 -9.78 4.86 -15.25
CA GLU A 105 -9.64 3.64 -14.44
C GLU A 105 -9.52 3.96 -12.96
N LEU A 106 -9.93 3.01 -12.11
CA LEU A 106 -9.63 3.08 -10.68
C LEU A 106 -8.20 2.59 -10.42
N ALA A 107 -7.23 3.42 -10.76
CA ALA A 107 -5.82 3.12 -10.65
C ALA A 107 -5.08 4.22 -9.87
N PRO A 108 -4.99 4.11 -8.53
CA PRO A 108 -4.15 5.01 -7.75
C PRO A 108 -2.67 4.88 -8.12
N LEU A 109 -1.97 6.02 -8.12
CA LEU A 109 -0.52 6.08 -8.07
C LEU A 109 -0.11 6.09 -6.59
N LEU A 110 0.55 5.02 -6.14
CA LEU A 110 1.11 4.88 -4.80
C LEU A 110 2.48 5.57 -4.72
N CYS A 111 2.69 6.34 -3.66
CA CYS A 111 4.00 6.85 -3.24
C CYS A 111 4.11 6.61 -1.74
N VAL A 112 4.68 5.46 -1.37
CA VAL A 112 4.60 4.93 0.00
C VAL A 112 5.92 4.32 0.46
N ASN A 113 6.20 4.45 1.75
CA ASN A 113 7.25 3.72 2.45
C ASN A 113 6.62 2.64 3.32
N MET A 114 7.12 1.41 3.16
CA MET A 114 6.87 0.31 4.08
C MET A 114 7.88 0.43 5.23
N VAL A 115 7.44 0.92 6.38
CA VAL A 115 8.25 1.15 7.58
C VAL A 115 8.19 -0.09 8.46
N LEU A 116 9.27 -0.88 8.48
CA LEU A 116 9.31 -2.16 9.18
C LEU A 116 9.74 -1.95 10.65
N THR A 117 8.95 -2.48 11.57
CA THR A 117 9.18 -2.33 13.02
C THR A 117 9.35 -3.68 13.75
N ALA A 118 9.36 -4.78 13.00
CA ALA A 118 9.52 -6.13 13.53
C ALA A 118 10.37 -7.01 12.61
N GLY A 119 10.79 -8.17 13.13
CA GLY A 119 11.56 -9.16 12.39
C GLY A 119 12.99 -8.72 12.05
N PRO A 120 13.65 -9.42 11.11
CA PRO A 120 15.07 -9.21 10.78
C PRO A 120 15.41 -7.82 10.21
N HIS A 121 14.40 -7.11 9.70
CA HIS A 121 14.56 -5.81 9.05
C HIS A 121 13.98 -4.66 9.88
N ASN A 122 13.76 -4.85 11.18
CA ASN A 122 13.29 -3.82 12.09
C ASN A 122 14.14 -2.53 11.97
N GLY A 123 13.49 -1.38 11.83
CA GLY A 123 14.10 -0.07 11.62
C GLY A 123 14.50 0.22 10.17
N SER A 124 14.24 -0.70 9.24
CA SER A 124 14.46 -0.50 7.80
C SER A 124 13.17 -0.07 7.10
N THR A 125 13.30 0.56 5.93
CA THR A 125 12.16 0.92 5.08
C THR A 125 12.34 0.39 3.66
N VAL A 126 11.21 0.22 2.96
CA VAL A 126 11.17 -0.05 1.52
C VAL A 126 10.27 0.98 0.84
N ALA A 127 10.76 1.62 -0.21
CA ALA A 127 10.02 2.63 -0.96
C ALA A 127 9.36 2.02 -2.20
N VAL A 128 8.05 2.26 -2.35
CA VAL A 128 7.25 1.82 -3.50
C VAL A 128 6.67 3.05 -4.20
N LEU A 129 6.88 3.11 -5.51
CA LEU A 129 6.31 4.14 -6.39
C LEU A 129 5.74 3.46 -7.63
N GLY A 130 4.42 3.39 -7.74
CA GLY A 130 3.79 2.62 -8.81
C GLY A 130 2.30 2.81 -8.94
N ARG A 131 1.77 2.47 -10.12
CA ARG A 131 0.35 2.47 -10.44
C ARG A 131 -0.29 1.16 -9.98
N ASP A 132 -1.37 1.23 -9.21
CA ASP A 132 -2.06 0.06 -8.66
C ASP A 132 -3.49 -0.06 -9.22
N LEU A 133 -3.76 -1.05 -10.08
CA LEU A 133 -5.05 -1.24 -10.76
C LEU A 133 -6.07 -2.01 -9.91
N ILE A 134 -6.61 -1.38 -8.86
CA ILE A 134 -7.36 -2.06 -7.78
C ILE A 134 -8.61 -2.84 -8.26
N LEU A 135 -9.34 -2.35 -9.27
CA LEU A 135 -10.57 -3.01 -9.76
C LEU A 135 -10.37 -3.98 -10.93
N ASP A 136 -9.19 -4.00 -11.53
CA ASP A 136 -8.95 -4.93 -12.62
C ASP A 136 -8.87 -6.35 -12.06
N LYS A 137 -9.50 -7.30 -12.75
CA LYS A 137 -9.46 -8.75 -12.45
C LYS A 137 -8.08 -9.37 -12.68
N VAL A 138 -7.02 -8.58 -12.64
CA VAL A 138 -5.66 -9.06 -12.74
C VAL A 138 -5.30 -9.59 -11.36
N ASP A 139 -5.03 -10.89 -11.27
CA ASP A 139 -4.81 -11.61 -10.01
C ASP A 139 -3.62 -11.03 -9.20
N VAL A 140 -2.65 -10.41 -9.88
CA VAL A 140 -1.44 -9.85 -9.28
C VAL A 140 -1.05 -8.54 -9.95
N ARG A 141 -0.88 -7.47 -9.17
CA ARG A 141 -0.49 -6.14 -9.66
C ARG A 141 0.92 -5.83 -9.22
N GLU A 142 1.78 -5.52 -10.18
CA GLU A 142 3.21 -5.30 -9.92
C GLU A 142 3.53 -3.81 -9.76
N LEU A 143 4.22 -3.48 -8.69
CA LEU A 143 4.57 -2.13 -8.27
C LEU A 143 6.09 -2.05 -8.06
N PRO A 144 6.80 -1.10 -8.70
CA PRO A 144 8.24 -0.97 -8.53
C PRO A 144 8.63 -0.65 -7.09
N VAL A 145 9.61 -1.41 -6.57
CA VAL A 145 10.39 -1.01 -5.40
C VAL A 145 11.55 -0.16 -5.88
N VAL A 146 11.54 1.10 -5.50
CA VAL A 146 12.48 2.13 -5.98
C VAL A 146 13.62 2.39 -5.01
N GLY A 147 13.62 1.76 -3.84
CA GLY A 147 14.68 1.92 -2.84
C GLY A 147 14.37 1.26 -1.51
N GLY A 148 15.34 1.34 -0.61
CA GLY A 148 15.16 0.98 0.80
C GLY A 148 16.25 1.59 1.69
N THR A 149 16.07 1.45 2.99
CA THR A 149 16.97 1.99 4.03
C THR A 149 17.40 0.91 5.02
N GLY A 150 18.30 1.25 5.95
CA GLY A 150 18.72 0.31 7.00
C GLY A 150 19.41 -0.93 6.42
N THR A 151 18.93 -2.10 6.83
CA THR A 151 19.40 -3.40 6.31
C THR A 151 18.99 -3.66 4.86
N LEU A 152 18.01 -2.92 4.35
CA LEU A 152 17.52 -2.97 2.97
C LEU A 152 18.03 -1.78 2.14
N ARG A 153 19.16 -1.18 2.52
CA ARG A 153 19.73 -0.03 1.81
C ARG A 153 20.06 -0.39 0.37
N GLY A 154 19.54 0.39 -0.57
CA GLY A 154 19.85 0.25 -2.00
C GLY A 154 19.16 -0.93 -2.70
N VAL A 155 18.14 -1.53 -2.09
CA VAL A 155 17.33 -2.55 -2.77
C VAL A 155 16.49 -1.94 -3.87
N THR A 156 16.29 -2.70 -4.95
CA THR A 156 15.34 -2.44 -6.04
C THR A 156 14.56 -3.73 -6.29
N GLY A 157 13.37 -3.68 -6.86
CA GLY A 157 12.63 -4.92 -7.11
C GLY A 157 11.17 -4.69 -7.43
N MET A 158 10.34 -5.70 -7.17
CA MET A 158 8.91 -5.66 -7.46
C MET A 158 8.11 -6.01 -6.21
N ALA A 159 7.13 -5.17 -5.89
CA ALA A 159 6.02 -5.52 -5.03
C ALA A 159 4.88 -6.09 -5.89
N SER A 160 4.24 -7.14 -5.45
CA SER A 160 3.02 -7.69 -6.00
C SER A 160 1.89 -7.49 -5.00
N SER A 161 0.78 -6.93 -5.46
CA SER A 161 -0.44 -6.78 -4.66
C SER A 161 -1.58 -7.61 -5.25
N GLY A 162 -2.38 -8.24 -4.40
CA GLY A 162 -3.44 -9.14 -4.83
C GLY A 162 -4.56 -9.30 -3.79
N PRO A 163 -5.68 -9.95 -4.16
CA PRO A 163 -6.77 -10.23 -3.23
C PRO A 163 -6.27 -11.08 -2.06
N THR A 164 -6.85 -10.87 -0.88
CA THR A 164 -6.62 -11.76 0.27
C THR A 164 -7.17 -13.16 -0.06
N PRO A 165 -6.47 -14.25 0.33
CA PRO A 165 -6.99 -15.61 0.19
C PRO A 165 -8.31 -15.82 0.93
#